data_AF-A0A2H0J4G4-F1
#
_entry.id   AF-A0A2H0J4G4-F1
#
_cell.length_a   1.000
_cell.length_b   1.000
_cell.length_c   1.000
_cell.angle_alpha   90.00
_cell.angle_beta   90.00
_cell.angle_gamma   90.00
#
_symmetry.space_group_name_H-M   'P 1'
#
loop_
_entity.id
_entity.type
_entity.pdbx_description
1 polymer ?
#
loop_
_entity_poly.entity_id
_entity_poly.type
_entity_poly.pdbx_seq_one_letter_code
_entity_poly.pdbx_strand_id
1 'polypeptide(L)' 'MQKLPIGILNFLEIREDDCYYVDKTRLILHLAQEVKASMSLT' A
#
# COMPACT_ATOMS: atom_id res chain seq x y z
N MET A 1 21.08 -0.07 3.24
CA MET A 1 19.82 -0.74 2.90
C MET A 1 18.75 -0.06 3.76
N GLN A 2 17.87 0.77 3.19
CA GLN A 2 16.83 1.42 3.98
C GLN A 2 15.80 0.40 4.46
N LYS A 3 15.25 0.63 5.65
CA LYS A 3 14.36 -0.32 6.33
C LYS A 3 12.94 -0.18 5.79
N LEU A 4 12.14 -1.23 5.94
CA LEU A 4 10.69 -1.15 5.72
C LEU A 4 10.04 -0.47 6.93
N PRO A 5 9.05 0.41 6.73
CA PRO A 5 8.35 1.14 7.79
C PRO A 5 7.35 0.24 8.53
N ILE A 6 7.81 -0.86 9.12
CA ILE A 6 6.94 -1.77 9.88
C ILE A 6 6.54 -1.09 11.18
N GLY A 7 5.25 -0.86 11.38
CA GLY A 7 4.70 -0.23 12.58
C GLY A 7 4.64 1.31 12.54
N ILE A 8 5.13 1.94 11.47
CA ILE A 8 5.04 3.40 11.28
C ILE A 8 3.69 3.75 10.64
N LEU A 9 2.96 4.67 11.24
CA LEU A 9 1.58 5.02 10.84
C LEU A 9 1.44 6.41 10.24
N ASN A 10 2.46 7.27 10.34
CA ASN A 10 2.42 8.63 9.85
C ASN A 10 3.60 8.95 8.92
N PHE A 11 3.39 9.94 8.05
CA PHE A 11 4.38 10.31 7.03
C PHE A 11 5.62 11.03 7.59
N LEU A 12 5.51 11.64 8.77
CA LEU A 12 6.62 12.37 9.37
C LEU A 12 7.70 11.38 9.82
N GLU A 13 7.31 10.35 10.58
CA GLU A 13 8.18 9.28 11.04
C GLU A 13 8.88 8.57 9.87
N ILE A 14 8.16 8.32 8.76
CA ILE A 14 8.77 7.68 7.57
C ILE A 14 9.94 8.50 7.03
N ARG A 15 9.79 9.83 7.01
CA ARG A 15 10.81 10.75 6.49
C ARG A 15 11.98 10.92 7.45
N GLU A 16 11.70 10.93 8.75
CA GLU A 16 12.72 11.10 9.79
C GLU A 16 13.56 9.82 9.99
N ASP A 17 12.94 8.64 9.87
CA ASP A 17 13.61 7.34 10.06
C ASP A 17 14.35 6.81 8.81
N ASP A 18 14.45 7.62 7.74
CA ASP A 18 15.09 7.27 6.45
C ASP A 18 14.64 5.88 5.93
N CYS A 19 13.33 5.68 5.83
CA CYS A 19 12.74 4.42 5.41
C CYS A 19 11.91 4.56 4.13
N TYR A 20 11.65 3.45 3.45
CA TYR A 20 10.92 3.46 2.19
C TYR A 20 9.42 3.63 2.41
N TYR A 21 8.82 4.66 1.80
CA TYR A 21 7.36 4.71 1.65
C TYR A 21 6.90 3.70 0.59
N VAL A 22 5.96 2.82 0.96
CA VAL A 22 5.37 1.83 0.04
C VAL A 22 3.96 2.26 -0.31
N ASP A 23 3.80 2.87 -1.50
CA ASP A 23 2.48 3.18 -2.04
C ASP A 23 1.76 1.90 -2.50
N LYS A 24 0.61 1.61 -1.88
CA LYS A 24 -0.22 0.44 -2.20
C LYS A 24 -1.48 0.82 -2.99
N THR A 25 -1.69 2.10 -3.29
CA THR A 25 -2.93 2.62 -3.89
C THR A 25 -3.25 1.90 -5.20
N ARG A 26 -2.27 1.76 -6.10
CA ARG A 26 -2.45 1.04 -7.37
C ARG A 26 -2.80 -0.43 -7.19
N LEU A 27 -2.16 -1.09 -6.22
CA LEU A 27 -2.42 -2.51 -5.93
C LEU A 27 -3.85 -2.69 -5.40
N ILE A 28 -4.28 -1.83 -4.47
CA ILE A 28 -5.65 -1.84 -3.93
C ILE A 28 -6.66 -1.62 -5.05
N LEU A 29 -6.41 -0.66 -5.95
CA LEU A 29 -7.28 -0.41 -7.10
C LEU A 29 -7.39 -1.64 -8.01
N HIS A 30 -6.26 -2.29 -8.31
CA HIS A 30 -6.24 -3.49 -9.13
C HIS A 30 -7.05 -4.63 -8.50
N LEU A 31 -6.80 -4.94 -7.22
CA LEU A 31 -7.52 -5.97 -6.48
C LEU A 31 -9.03 -5.67 -6.39
N ALA A 32 -9.40 -4.41 -6.18
CA ALA A 32 -10.81 -4.01 -6.16
C ALA A 32 -11.49 -4.21 -7.53
N GLN A 33 -10.79 -3.98 -8.63
CA GLN A 33 -11.29 -4.24 -9.98
C GLN A 33 -11.43 -5.74 -10.27
N GLU A 34 -10.47 -6.56 -9.85
CA GLU A 34 -10.53 -8.02 -9.98
C GLU A 34 -11.72 -8.61 -9.22
N VAL A 35 -11.95 -8.16 -7.98
CA VAL A 35 -13.11 -8.57 -7.16
C VAL A 35 -14.42 -8.14 -7.83
N LYS A 36 -14.50 -6.92 -8.37
CA LYS A 36 -15.70 -6.46 -9.08
C LYS A 36 -15.97 -7.30 -10.34
N ALA A 37 -14.92 -7.65 -11.08
CA ALA A 37 -15.03 -8.49 -12.27
C ALA A 37 -15.52 -9.90 -11.93
N SER A 38 -15.07 -10.49 -10.83
CA SER A 38 -15.51 -11.81 -10.38
C SER A 38 -16.94 -11.83 -9.83
N MET A 39 -17.41 -10.73 -9.22
CA MET A 39 -18.79 -10.60 -8.74
C MET A 39 -19.82 -10.30 -9.84
N SER A 40 -19.39 -9.84 -11.02
CA SER A 40 -20.30 -9.50 -12.13
C SER A 40 -20.69 -10.72 -13.00
N LEU A 41 -20.22 -11.92 -12.65
CA LEU A 41 -20.52 -13.20 -13.32
C LEU A 41 -21.61 -14.02 -12.63
N THR A 42 -22.32 -13.46 -11.63
CA THR A 42 -23.45 -14.10 -10.92
C THR A 42 -24.70 -13.24 -11.06
#